data_AF-A0A950MAR1-F1
#
_entry.id   AF-A0A950MAR1-F1
#
_cell.length_a   1.000
_cell.length_b   1.000
_cell.length_c   1.000
_cell.angle_alpha   90.00
_cell.angle_beta   90.00
_cell.angle_gamma   90.00
#
_symmetry.space_group_name_H-M   'P 1'
#
loop_
_entity.id
_entity.type
_entity.pdbx_description
1 polymer ?
#
loop_
_entity_poly.entity_id
_entity_poly.type
_entity_poly.pdbx_seq_one_letter_code
_entity_poly.pdbx_strand_id
1 'polypeptide(L)'
;VTVLGNGDFVNGAGVCNTGLQQGTPTPTAALAGYNGTANAQGRCGYGPRLPLIVISPYAKVNYIDHTLTDQSSILRFIEDNWLGSQRITGSFDAIAGTINNMLNLTGSPSTSTLYLDPATGQPQACPNCKSQPRS
;
A
#
# COMPACT_ATOMS: atom_id res chain seq x y z
N VAL A 1 -1.35 -2.70 35.96
CA VAL A 1 -2.33 -3.56 35.25
C VAL A 1 -1.81 -3.80 33.85
N THR A 2 -1.14 -4.92 33.63
CA THR A 2 -0.76 -5.36 32.28
C THR A 2 -1.98 -6.04 31.69
N VAL A 3 -2.82 -5.28 31.00
CA VAL A 3 -3.92 -5.88 30.23
C VAL A 3 -3.27 -6.56 29.03
N LEU A 4 -3.22 -7.88 29.05
CA LEU A 4 -2.89 -8.69 27.87
C LEU A 4 -4.14 -8.66 26.97
N GLY A 5 -4.22 -7.63 26.12
CA GLY A 5 -5.32 -7.46 25.18
C GLY A 5 -5.31 -8.55 24.12
N ASN A 6 -6.29 -9.44 24.20
CA ASN A 6 -6.67 -10.36 23.14
C ASN A 6 -7.13 -9.56 21.92
N GLY A 7 -6.30 -9.42 20.90
CA GLY A 7 -6.71 -8.78 19.66
C GLY A 7 -5.87 -9.27 18.51
N ASP A 8 -6.16 -10.51 18.13
CA ASP A 8 -5.78 -11.06 16.83
C ASP A 8 -7.07 -11.62 16.23
N PHE A 9 -7.49 -11.08 15.08
CA PHE A 9 -8.67 -11.55 14.38
C PHE A 9 -8.41 -12.84 13.56
N VAL A 10 -7.14 -13.25 13.39
CA VAL A 10 -6.78 -14.31 12.43
C VAL A 10 -5.83 -15.40 12.96
N ASN A 11 -4.88 -15.09 13.85
CA ASN A 11 -3.83 -16.06 14.25
C ASN A 11 -3.78 -16.41 15.75
N GLY A 12 -4.66 -15.84 16.58
CA GLY A 12 -4.79 -16.17 18.00
C GLY A 12 -3.91 -15.36 18.97
N ALA A 13 -4.14 -15.54 20.27
CA ALA A 13 -3.48 -14.74 21.31
C ALA A 13 -1.96 -14.99 21.36
N GLY A 14 -1.16 -13.92 21.40
CA GLY A 14 0.30 -13.98 21.61
C GLY A 14 1.15 -14.23 20.36
N VAL A 15 0.55 -14.28 19.17
CA VAL A 15 1.23 -14.66 17.91
C VAL A 15 1.83 -13.47 17.14
N CYS A 16 1.74 -12.25 17.69
CA CYS A 16 2.14 -10.99 17.02
C CYS A 16 3.66 -10.75 16.93
N ASN A 17 4.44 -11.84 16.90
CA ASN A 17 5.91 -11.86 16.85
C ASN A 17 6.44 -12.82 15.78
N THR A 18 5.59 -13.70 15.23
CA THR A 18 5.98 -14.77 14.31
C THR A 18 4.93 -14.92 13.21
N GLY A 19 5.08 -14.15 12.12
CA GLY A 19 4.23 -14.27 10.94
C GLY A 19 5.07 -14.37 9.68
N LEU A 20 4.66 -15.25 8.77
CA LEU A 20 5.17 -15.29 7.40
C LEU A 20 4.21 -14.52 6.51
N GLN A 21 4.70 -13.51 5.79
CA GLN A 21 3.98 -12.96 4.64
C GLN A 21 4.80 -13.14 3.39
N GLN A 22 4.15 -13.64 2.33
CA GLN A 22 4.83 -14.03 1.09
C GLN A 22 5.99 -15.02 1.30
N GLY A 23 5.93 -15.85 2.34
CA GLY A 23 6.96 -16.84 2.67
C GLY A 23 8.21 -16.28 3.37
N THR A 24 8.26 -14.97 3.65
CA THR A 24 9.35 -14.35 4.40
C THR A 24 8.92 -14.03 5.84
N PRO A 25 9.83 -14.13 6.83
CA PRO A 25 9.59 -13.60 8.16
C PRO A 25 9.39 -12.09 8.04
N THR A 26 8.17 -11.64 8.27
CA THR A 26 7.80 -10.23 8.17
C THR A 26 7.54 -9.66 9.55
N PRO A 27 7.89 -8.38 9.81
CA PRO A 27 7.51 -7.70 11.04
C PRO A 27 5.99 -7.63 11.13
N THR A 28 5.39 -8.64 11.77
CA THR A 28 4.02 -8.62 12.29
C THR A 28 3.98 -8.02 13.70
N ALA A 29 5.12 -7.45 14.11
CA ALA A 29 5.36 -6.86 15.40
C ALA A 29 4.34 -5.77 15.67
N ALA A 30 3.62 -5.91 16.78
CA ALA A 30 2.77 -4.86 17.29
C ALA A 30 3.63 -3.60 17.50
N LEU A 31 3.34 -2.54 16.74
CA LEU A 31 4.09 -1.29 16.86
C LEU A 31 3.82 -0.65 18.21
N ALA A 32 4.85 0.04 18.72
CA ALA A 32 4.73 0.88 19.90
C ALA A 32 3.55 1.86 19.74
N GLY A 33 2.81 2.08 20.82
CA GLY A 33 1.80 3.11 20.86
C GLY A 33 2.43 4.51 20.76
N TYR A 34 1.58 5.52 20.63
CA TYR A 34 1.94 6.94 20.49
C TYR A 34 2.99 7.47 21.49
N ASN A 35 3.15 6.85 22.67
CA ASN A 35 4.11 7.23 23.71
C ASN A 35 5.30 6.25 23.87
N GLY A 36 5.57 5.37 22.89
CA GLY A 36 6.77 4.52 22.85
C GLY A 36 6.90 3.43 23.93
N THR A 37 5.95 3.35 24.88
CA THR A 37 6.11 2.63 26.15
C THR A 37 5.36 1.30 26.22
N ALA A 38 4.39 1.08 25.33
CA ALA A 38 3.72 -0.20 25.18
C ALA A 38 3.24 -0.38 23.74
N ASN A 39 3.33 -1.61 23.22
CA ASN A 39 2.71 -1.94 21.94
C ASN A 39 1.21 -1.66 22.01
N ALA A 40 0.65 -1.06 20.97
CA ALA A 40 -0.78 -0.85 20.92
C ALA A 40 -1.48 -2.21 20.78
N GLN A 41 -2.27 -2.54 21.79
CA GLN A 41 -2.96 -3.82 21.90
C GLN A 41 -3.95 -3.99 20.75
N GLY A 42 -4.08 -5.23 20.26
CA GLY A 42 -5.07 -5.59 19.25
C GLY A 42 -4.78 -5.16 17.80
N ARG A 43 -3.57 -4.67 17.51
CA ARG A 43 -3.15 -4.26 16.16
C ARG A 43 -2.17 -5.25 15.54
N CYS A 44 -2.50 -6.53 15.59
CA CYS A 44 -1.71 -7.56 14.93
C CYS A 44 -2.11 -7.62 13.46
N GLY A 45 -1.11 -7.70 12.58
CA GLY A 45 -1.30 -7.58 11.15
C GLY A 45 -0.28 -8.40 10.36
N TYR A 46 -0.42 -8.47 9.04
CA TYR A 46 -1.50 -7.83 8.27
C TYR A 46 -2.74 -8.73 8.17
N GLY A 47 -3.88 -8.13 7.80
CA GLY A 47 -5.11 -8.87 7.49
C GLY A 47 -5.05 -9.60 6.13
N PRO A 48 -6.20 -10.05 5.61
CA PRO A 48 -6.29 -10.67 4.28
C PRO A 48 -5.72 -9.78 3.17
N ARG A 49 -5.20 -10.41 2.11
CA ARG A 49 -4.68 -9.69 0.94
C ARG A 49 -5.81 -8.93 0.22
N LEU A 50 -5.55 -7.68 -0.11
CA LEU A 50 -6.43 -6.82 -0.90
C LEU A 50 -5.78 -6.45 -2.25
N PRO A 51 -6.57 -6.13 -3.27
CA PRO A 51 -6.05 -5.54 -4.49
C PRO A 51 -5.56 -4.10 -4.23
N LEU A 52 -4.36 -3.77 -4.72
CA LEU A 52 -3.81 -2.42 -4.78
C LEU A 52 -3.48 -2.12 -6.25
N ILE A 53 -4.00 -1.01 -6.77
CA ILE A 53 -3.81 -0.58 -8.16
C ILE A 53 -3.38 0.88 -8.15
N VAL A 54 -2.38 1.21 -8.97
CA VAL A 54 -1.91 2.58 -9.18
C VAL A 54 -2.20 2.98 -10.63
N ILE A 55 -3.04 3.99 -10.81
CA ILE A 55 -3.38 4.58 -12.11
C ILE A 55 -2.79 5.98 -12.15
N SER A 56 -1.77 6.18 -13.00
CA SER A 56 -1.04 7.44 -13.10
C SER A 56 -0.30 7.52 -14.43
N PRO A 57 -0.06 8.73 -14.97
CA PRO A 57 0.88 8.93 -16.08
C PRO A 57 2.29 8.39 -15.77
N TYR A 58 2.68 8.33 -14.50
CA TYR A 58 3.97 7.79 -14.07
C TYR A 58 3.91 6.31 -13.70
N ALA A 59 2.75 5.65 -13.77
CA ALA A 59 2.65 4.23 -13.46
C ALA A 59 3.36 3.37 -14.53
N LYS A 60 4.07 2.34 -14.08
CA LYS A 60 4.63 1.33 -14.99
C LYS A 60 3.48 0.56 -15.65
N VAL A 61 3.50 0.48 -16.98
CA VAL A 61 2.45 -0.19 -17.77
C VAL A 61 2.60 -1.70 -17.69
N ASN A 62 1.49 -2.42 -17.50
CA ASN A 62 1.45 -3.89 -17.44
C ASN A 62 2.47 -4.49 -16.44
N TYR A 63 2.58 -3.85 -15.27
CA TYR A 63 3.55 -4.21 -14.24
C TYR A 63 2.86 -4.71 -12.98
N ILE A 64 3.34 -5.81 -12.43
CA ILE A 64 2.90 -6.38 -11.16
C ILE A 64 4.04 -6.21 -10.16
N ASP A 65 3.79 -5.43 -9.10
CA ASP A 65 4.73 -5.29 -8.00
C ASP A 65 4.50 -6.42 -6.97
N HIS A 66 5.60 -7.02 -6.53
CA HIS A 66 5.61 -8.08 -5.51
C HIS A 66 6.02 -7.55 -4.13
N THR A 67 6.35 -6.27 -4.03
CA THR A 67 6.64 -5.60 -2.76
C THR A 67 5.47 -5.77 -1.80
N LEU A 68 5.76 -6.18 -0.56
CA LEU A 68 4.75 -6.26 0.47
C LEU A 68 4.21 -4.86 0.77
N THR A 69 2.92 -4.67 0.54
CA THR A 69 2.23 -3.40 0.77
C THR A 69 0.97 -3.63 1.59
N ASP A 70 0.58 -2.60 2.32
CA ASP A 70 -0.64 -2.57 3.12
C ASP A 70 -1.36 -1.23 2.96
N GLN A 71 -2.40 -1.00 3.76
CA GLN A 71 -3.14 0.26 3.70
C GLN A 71 -2.27 1.46 4.11
N SER A 72 -1.28 1.27 4.97
CA SER A 72 -0.38 2.33 5.43
C SER A 72 0.74 2.64 4.43
N SER A 73 0.99 1.79 3.42
CA SER A 73 1.89 2.09 2.30
C SER A 73 1.50 3.36 1.53
N ILE A 74 0.22 3.70 1.48
CA ILE A 74 -0.27 4.95 0.88
C ILE A 74 0.13 6.15 1.75
N LEU A 75 0.03 6.04 3.07
CA LEU A 75 0.45 7.09 4.00
C LEU A 75 1.96 7.30 3.92
N ARG A 76 2.74 6.22 3.98
CA ARG A 76 4.19 6.26 3.79
C ARG A 76 4.57 6.99 2.50
N PHE A 77 3.87 6.71 1.39
CA PHE A 77 4.11 7.40 0.12
C PHE A 77 3.88 8.91 0.22
N ILE A 78 2.78 9.34 0.84
CA ILE A 78 2.48 10.76 1.02
C ILE A 78 3.56 11.42 1.89
N GLU A 79 3.94 10.78 2.99
CA GLU A 79 4.98 11.27 3.89
C GLU A 79 6.33 11.42 3.19
N ASP A 80 6.72 10.42 2.40
CA ASP A 80 7.99 10.40 1.68
C ASP A 80 8.09 11.55 0.67
N ASN A 81 6.97 11.95 0.05
CA ASN A 81 6.95 12.99 -0.98
C ASN A 81 6.73 14.41 -0.43
N TRP A 82 5.83 14.59 0.54
CA TRP A 82 5.38 15.92 0.97
C TRP A 82 5.71 16.28 2.41
N LEU A 83 6.07 15.32 3.26
CA LEU A 83 6.34 15.55 4.69
C LEU A 83 7.81 15.29 5.05
N GLY A 84 8.71 15.31 4.05
CA GLY A 84 10.13 15.10 4.28
C GLY A 84 10.45 13.73 4.88
N SER A 85 9.66 12.71 4.55
CA SER A 85 9.79 11.34 5.09
C SER A 85 9.62 11.24 6.61
N GLN A 86 8.94 12.21 7.25
CA GLN A 86 8.55 12.11 8.65
C GLN A 86 7.49 11.02 8.83
N ARG A 87 7.61 10.25 9.92
CA ARG A 87 6.65 9.19 10.29
C ARG A 87 5.76 9.65 11.42
N ILE A 88 4.52 9.16 11.43
CA ILE A 88 3.62 9.36 12.55
C ILE A 88 3.98 8.37 13.66
N THR A 89 4.29 8.89 14.86
CA THR A 89 4.63 8.04 16.01
C THR A 89 3.52 7.05 16.34
N GLY A 90 3.85 5.77 16.28
CA GLY A 90 2.94 4.65 16.58
C GLY A 90 1.98 4.27 15.46
N SER A 91 2.21 4.78 14.24
CA SER A 91 1.53 4.41 13.01
C SER A 91 2.27 3.28 12.27
N PHE A 92 1.55 2.56 11.41
CA PHE A 92 2.09 1.47 10.59
C PHE A 92 2.90 1.92 9.37
N ASP A 93 2.80 3.19 8.97
CA ASP A 93 3.62 3.80 7.91
C ASP A 93 5.14 3.56 8.11
N ALA A 94 5.58 3.52 9.36
CA ALA A 94 6.97 3.28 9.74
C ALA A 94 7.53 1.92 9.29
N ILE A 95 6.67 0.91 9.11
CA ILE A 95 7.05 -0.44 8.64
C ILE A 95 6.38 -0.84 7.32
N ALA A 96 5.52 0.02 6.76
CA ALA A 96 4.83 -0.21 5.51
C ALA A 96 5.81 -0.31 4.35
N GLY A 97 5.52 -1.13 3.33
CA GLY A 97 6.30 -1.14 2.09
C GLY A 97 6.11 0.13 1.26
N THR A 98 7.07 0.42 0.37
CA THR A 98 6.94 1.51 -0.60
C THR A 98 6.11 1.10 -1.79
N ILE A 99 5.36 2.05 -2.37
CA ILE A 99 4.66 1.86 -3.66
C ILE A 99 5.45 2.40 -4.85
N ASN A 100 6.64 2.98 -4.62
CA ASN A 100 7.44 3.63 -5.66
C ASN A 100 7.86 2.65 -6.76
N ASN A 101 7.92 1.34 -6.47
CA ASN A 101 8.24 0.32 -7.47
C ASN A 101 7.20 0.24 -8.59
N MET A 102 5.96 0.70 -8.37
CA MET A 102 4.92 0.79 -9.40
C MET A 102 5.01 2.08 -10.24
N LEU A 103 5.87 3.02 -9.86
CA LEU A 103 5.98 4.34 -10.48
C LEU A 103 7.36 4.54 -11.12
N ASN A 104 7.40 5.28 -12.23
CA ASN A 104 8.62 5.81 -12.85
C ASN A 104 8.69 7.33 -12.63
N LEU A 105 9.00 7.74 -11.40
CA LEU A 105 8.97 9.15 -10.99
C LEU A 105 10.10 10.00 -11.57
N THR A 106 11.16 9.37 -12.09
CA THR A 106 12.30 10.05 -12.72
C THR A 106 12.15 10.17 -14.24
N GLY A 107 11.20 9.46 -14.83
CA GLY A 107 10.95 9.45 -16.27
C GLY A 107 9.92 10.48 -16.72
N SER A 108 9.71 10.56 -18.03
CA SER A 108 8.60 11.34 -18.60
C SER A 108 7.26 10.65 -18.34
N PRO A 109 6.19 11.40 -18.01
CA PRO A 109 4.86 10.83 -17.86
C PRO A 109 4.36 10.25 -19.19
N SER A 110 3.70 9.10 -19.13
CA SER A 110 2.95 8.55 -20.25
C SER A 110 1.77 9.47 -20.60
N THR A 111 1.65 9.82 -21.87
CA THR A 111 0.52 10.58 -22.41
C THR A 111 -0.61 9.68 -22.91
N SER A 112 -0.43 8.35 -22.88
CA SER A 112 -1.43 7.39 -23.32
C SER A 112 -2.44 7.11 -22.20
N THR A 113 -3.67 7.58 -22.38
CA THR A 113 -4.78 7.33 -21.48
C THR A 113 -5.62 6.15 -21.97
N LEU A 114 -5.88 5.17 -21.09
CA LEU A 114 -6.80 4.07 -21.36
C LEU A 114 -8.23 4.48 -20.99
N TYR A 115 -9.08 4.63 -22.01
CA TYR A 115 -10.51 4.84 -21.81
C TYR A 115 -11.23 3.50 -21.83
N LEU A 116 -12.12 3.29 -20.86
CA LEU A 116 -12.92 2.07 -20.74
C LEU A 116 -14.40 2.39 -20.91
N ASP A 117 -15.12 1.53 -21.61
CA ASP A 117 -16.58 1.57 -21.64
C ASP A 117 -17.13 1.21 -20.24
N PRO A 118 -17.93 2.08 -19.61
CA PRO A 118 -18.44 1.83 -18.26
C PRO A 118 -19.38 0.61 -18.16
N ALA A 119 -20.02 0.18 -19.27
CA ALA A 119 -20.92 -0.96 -19.27
C ALA A 119 -20.19 -2.30 -19.42
N THR A 120 -19.08 -2.32 -20.17
CA THR A 120 -18.39 -3.56 -20.55
C THR A 120 -16.98 -3.69 -19.98
N GLY A 121 -16.37 -2.60 -19.54
CA GLY A 121 -14.96 -2.54 -19.13
C GLY A 121 -13.96 -2.69 -20.28
N GLN A 122 -14.42 -2.72 -21.55
CA GLN A 122 -13.54 -2.88 -22.71
C GLN A 122 -12.84 -1.57 -23.07
N PRO A 123 -11.63 -1.61 -23.65
CA PRO A 123 -10.96 -0.43 -24.19
C PRO A 123 -11.83 0.26 -25.25
N GLN A 124 -12.00 1.58 -25.14
CA GLN A 124 -12.70 2.41 -26.11
C GLN A 124 -11.85 3.58 -26.59
N ALA A 125 -12.25 4.18 -27.72
CA ALA A 125 -11.70 5.46 -28.11
C ALA A 125 -12.09 6.53 -27.10
N CYS A 126 -11.29 7.59 -26.96
CA CYS A 126 -11.63 8.68 -26.06
C CYS A 126 -13.01 9.29 -26.44
N PRO A 127 -14.01 9.26 -25.54
CA PRO A 127 -15.37 9.69 -25.87
C PRO A 127 -15.50 11.16 -26.25
N ASN A 128 -14.62 12.02 -25.70
CA ASN A 128 -14.68 13.48 -25.84
C ASN A 128 -13.38 14.10 -26.38
N CYS A 129 -12.43 13.30 -26.88
CA CYS A 129 -11.21 13.85 -27.48
C CYS A 129 -11.46 14.14 -28.95
N LYS A 130 -10.95 15.27 -29.44
CA LYS A 130 -10.79 15.47 -30.89
C LYS A 130 -9.95 14.31 -31.42
N SER A 131 -10.39 13.67 -32.50
CA SER A 131 -9.78 12.46 -33.07
C SER A 131 -8.26 12.55 -33.13
N GLN A 132 -7.55 11.92 -32.20
CA GLN A 132 -6.12 11.73 -32.34
C GLN A 132 -5.89 10.55 -33.29
N PRO A 133 -5.04 10.68 -34.31
CA PRO A 133 -4.76 9.59 -35.24
C PRO A 133 -4.18 8.40 -34.47
N ARG A 134 -4.75 7.21 -34.69
CA ARG A 134 -4.16 5.95 -34.23
C ARG A 134 -2.88 5.70 -35.04
N SER A 135 -1.75 5.56 -34.36
CA SER A 135 -0.47 5.11 -34.90
C SER A 135 -0.50 3.62 -35.23
#